data_AF-A0A3N2DGT2-F1
#
_entry.id   AF-A0A3N2DGT2-F1
#
_cell.length_a   1.000
_cell.length_b   1.000
_cell.length_c   1.000
_cell.angle_alpha   90.00
_cell.angle_beta   90.00
_cell.angle_gamma   90.00
#
_symmetry.space_group_name_H-M   'P 1'
#
loop_
_entity.id
_entity.type
_entity.pdbx_description
1 polymer ?
#
loop_
_entity_poly.entity_id
_entity_poly.type
_entity_poly.pdbx_seq_one_letter_code
_entity_poly.pdbx_strand_id
1 'polypeptide(L)'
;MASNIYLLPLAASICLTIALIQAWFMTMVRYLKLEAVKKLFPGYRNLVRSHIDYLMMASLIFSLYLVIVNLGMILPSFILWLIFIGALYNPFGFLLQAIKPDIADGNDLMSKAAVVLGFLPLTIGLGWSAIAVMVLTGQKLLG
;
A
#
# COMPACT_ATOMS: atom_id res chain seq x y z
N MET A 1 -0.15 -0.01 -26.68
CA MET A 1 0.01 0.70 -25.38
C MET A 1 -0.73 -0.07 -24.28
N ALA A 2 -0.37 -1.34 -24.09
CA ALA A 2 -0.98 -2.28 -23.12
C ALA A 2 0.01 -2.71 -22.01
N SER A 3 1.17 -2.03 -21.90
CA SER A 3 2.30 -2.47 -21.10
C SER A 3 2.22 -2.12 -19.61
N ASN A 4 1.43 -1.11 -19.23
CA ASN A 4 1.53 -0.54 -17.88
C ASN A 4 0.59 -1.19 -16.85
N ILE A 5 -0.37 -2.02 -17.27
CA ILE A 5 -1.34 -2.66 -16.34
C ILE A 5 -0.64 -3.62 -15.37
N TYR A 6 0.49 -4.21 -15.77
CA TYR A 6 1.31 -5.08 -14.95
C TYR A 6 1.99 -4.36 -13.77
N LEU A 7 1.95 -3.02 -13.71
CA LEU A 7 2.35 -2.27 -12.52
C LEU A 7 1.56 -2.69 -11.29
N LEU A 8 0.26 -2.99 -11.43
CA LEU A 8 -0.61 -3.35 -10.31
C LEU A 8 -0.18 -4.69 -9.66
N PRO A 9 -0.13 -5.83 -10.39
CA PRO A 9 0.30 -7.08 -9.79
C PRO A 9 1.77 -7.03 -9.32
N LEU A 10 2.63 -6.21 -9.95
CA LEU A 10 3.98 -5.96 -9.44
C LEU A 10 3.94 -5.27 -8.07
N ALA A 11 3.21 -4.15 -7.92
CA ALA A 11 3.05 -3.45 -6.65
C ALA A 11 2.47 -4.37 -5.57
N ALA A 12 1.43 -5.14 -5.91
CA ALA A 12 0.79 -6.08 -4.99
C ALA A 12 1.75 -7.17 -4.52
N SER A 13 2.57 -7.70 -5.43
CA SER A 13 3.59 -8.72 -5.11
C SER A 13 4.70 -8.17 -4.22
N ILE A 14 5.14 -6.94 -4.47
CA ILE A 14 6.12 -6.25 -3.61
C ILE A 14 5.54 -6.04 -2.22
N CYS A 15 4.31 -5.52 -2.11
CA CYS A 15 3.61 -5.32 -0.84
C CYS A 15 3.48 -6.63 -0.06
N LEU A 16 3.05 -7.72 -0.73
CA LEU A 16 2.94 -9.04 -0.12
C LEU A 16 4.29 -9.55 0.39
N THR A 17 5.35 -9.40 -0.41
CA THR A 17 6.70 -9.82 -0.03
C THR A 17 7.19 -9.06 1.20
N ILE A 18 7.00 -7.74 1.25
CA ILE A 18 7.34 -6.92 2.42
C ILE A 18 6.53 -7.37 3.64
N ALA A 19 5.22 -7.59 3.49
CA ALA A 19 4.37 -8.05 4.58
C ALA A 19 4.83 -9.40 5.16
N LEU A 20 5.22 -10.35 4.31
CA LEU A 20 5.73 -11.66 4.75
C LEU A 20 7.08 -11.53 5.49
N ILE A 21 7.98 -10.67 5.01
CA ILE A 21 9.23 -10.35 5.71
C ILE A 21 8.93 -9.74 7.09
N GLN A 22 7.99 -8.79 7.17
CA GLN A 22 7.57 -8.20 8.43
C GLN A 22 6.92 -9.22 9.38
N ALA A 23 6.19 -10.22 8.87
CA ALA A 23 5.64 -11.30 9.68
C ALA A 23 6.75 -12.10 10.39
N TRP A 24 7.85 -12.38 9.69
CA TRP A 24 9.03 -13.01 10.28
C TRP A 24 9.70 -12.11 11.31
N PHE A 25 9.86 -10.81 11.05
CA PHE A 25 10.41 -9.89 12.06
C PHE A 25 9.54 -9.84 13.32
N MET A 26 8.22 -9.78 13.19
CA MET A 26 7.31 -9.82 14.35
C MET A 26 7.44 -11.13 15.11
N THR A 27 7.63 -12.25 14.41
CA THR A 27 7.84 -13.57 15.01
C THR A 27 9.16 -13.63 15.78
N MET A 28 10.23 -13.08 15.19
CA MET A 28 11.55 -12.97 15.81
C MET A 28 11.51 -12.11 17.09
N VAL A 29 10.74 -11.02 17.09
CA VAL A 29 10.59 -10.14 18.26
C VAL A 29 9.77 -10.82 19.35
N ARG A 30 8.61 -11.41 19.02
CA ARG A 30 7.64 -11.86 20.02
C ARG A 30 7.86 -13.29 20.52
N TYR A 31 8.20 -14.21 19.61
CA TYR A 31 8.34 -15.63 19.92
C TYR A 31 9.79 -16.04 20.13
N LEU A 32 10.69 -15.64 19.23
CA LEU A 32 12.13 -15.96 19.36
C LEU A 32 12.87 -15.00 20.30
N LYS A 33 12.24 -13.88 20.70
CA LYS A 33 12.78 -12.86 21.62
C LYS A 33 14.20 -12.40 21.25
N LEU A 34 14.47 -12.23 19.96
CA LEU A 34 15.78 -11.78 19.47
C LEU A 34 15.98 -10.29 19.77
N GLU A 35 16.83 -9.98 20.75
CA GLU A 35 17.09 -8.61 21.19
C GLU A 35 17.65 -7.71 20.07
N ALA A 36 18.42 -8.26 19.11
CA ALA A 36 18.91 -7.50 17.96
C ALA A 36 17.77 -6.98 17.08
N VAL A 37 16.74 -7.80 16.83
CA VAL A 37 15.58 -7.43 16.01
C VAL A 37 14.65 -6.50 16.78
N LYS A 38 14.52 -6.71 18.10
CA LYS A 38 13.75 -5.82 18.98
C LYS A 38 14.36 -4.40 19.03
N LYS A 39 15.69 -4.28 19.02
CA LYS A 39 16.39 -2.99 18.91
C LYS A 39 16.19 -2.32 17.55
N LEU A 40 16.04 -3.10 16.48
CA LEU A 40 15.73 -2.56 15.15
C LEU A 40 14.29 -2.04 15.05
N PHE A 41 13.35 -2.65 15.77
CA PHE A 41 11.93 -2.28 15.77
C PHE A 41 11.43 -1.91 17.18
N PRO A 42 11.90 -0.81 17.78
CA PRO A 42 11.43 -0.35 19.08
C PRO A 42 9.92 -0.05 19.06
N GLY A 43 9.38 0.40 17.92
CA GLY A 43 7.97 0.66 17.69
C GLY A 43 7.19 -0.57 17.23
N TYR A 44 7.17 -1.66 18.00
CA TYR A 44 6.53 -2.92 17.60
C TYR A 44 5.07 -2.76 17.13
N ARG A 45 4.29 -1.88 17.78
CA ARG A 45 2.90 -1.60 17.37
C ARG A 45 2.82 -1.02 15.94
N ASN A 46 3.78 -0.19 15.56
CA ASN A 46 3.86 0.37 14.21
C ASN A 46 4.37 -0.65 13.19
N LEU A 47 5.19 -1.62 13.62
CA LEU A 47 5.56 -2.76 12.76
C LEU A 47 4.32 -3.59 12.39
N VAL A 48 3.46 -3.88 13.37
CA VAL A 48 2.18 -4.58 13.14
C VAL A 48 1.27 -3.78 12.22
N ARG A 49 1.16 -2.46 12.43
CA ARG A 49 0.36 -1.58 11.56
C ARG A 49 0.87 -1.59 10.12
N SER A 50 2.18 -1.46 9.92
CA SER A 50 2.81 -1.53 8.60
C SER A 50 2.52 -2.87 7.92
N HIS A 51 2.63 -3.98 8.66
CA HIS A 51 2.34 -5.31 8.14
C HIS A 51 0.89 -5.46 7.65
N ILE A 52 -0.07 -5.06 8.49
CA ILE A 52 -1.49 -5.13 8.13
C ILE A 52 -1.76 -4.26 6.91
N ASP A 53 -1.21 -3.05 6.88
CA ASP A 53 -1.44 -2.11 5.79
C ASP A 53 -0.81 -2.61 4.48
N TYR A 54 0.40 -3.18 4.49
CA TYR A 54 0.96 -3.85 3.30
C TYR A 54 0.13 -5.07 2.83
N LEU A 55 -0.45 -5.87 3.74
CA LEU A 55 -1.37 -6.95 3.36
C LEU A 55 -2.66 -6.41 2.72
N MET A 56 -3.20 -5.32 3.28
CA MET A 56 -4.38 -4.65 2.72
C MET A 56 -4.08 -4.07 1.34
N MET A 57 -2.92 -3.43 1.13
CA MET A 57 -2.51 -2.94 -0.19
C MET A 57 -2.36 -4.08 -1.20
N ALA A 58 -1.69 -5.17 -0.81
CA ALA A 58 -1.51 -6.31 -1.68
C ALA A 58 -2.85 -6.90 -2.13
N SER A 59 -3.75 -7.17 -1.18
CA SER A 59 -5.08 -7.72 -1.48
C SER A 59 -5.91 -6.78 -2.34
N LEU A 60 -5.99 -5.50 -1.98
CA LEU A 60 -6.78 -4.51 -2.70
C LEU A 60 -6.31 -4.33 -4.15
N ILE A 61 -4.99 -4.28 -4.38
CA ILE A 61 -4.43 -4.07 -5.72
C ILE A 61 -4.55 -5.32 -6.59
N PHE A 62 -4.36 -6.53 -6.02
CA PHE A 62 -4.65 -7.76 -6.75
C PHE A 62 -6.13 -7.83 -7.15
N SER A 63 -7.05 -7.54 -6.23
CA SER A 63 -8.49 -7.48 -6.53
C SER A 63 -8.80 -6.46 -7.61
N LEU A 64 -8.24 -5.25 -7.52
CA LEU A 64 -8.44 -4.21 -8.51
C LEU A 64 -7.93 -4.63 -9.90
N TYR A 65 -6.73 -5.21 -9.97
CA TYR A 65 -6.17 -5.73 -11.22
C TYR A 65 -7.11 -6.77 -11.87
N LEU A 66 -7.59 -7.73 -11.08
CA LEU A 66 -8.52 -8.76 -11.55
C LEU A 66 -9.83 -8.15 -12.06
N VAL A 67 -10.39 -7.17 -11.35
CA VAL A 67 -11.60 -6.46 -11.78
C VAL A 67 -11.37 -5.71 -13.11
N ILE A 68 -10.26 -5.00 -13.24
CA ILE A 68 -9.92 -4.25 -14.46
C ILE A 68 -9.81 -5.20 -15.66
N VAL A 69 -9.06 -6.29 -15.50
CA VAL A 69 -8.87 -7.29 -16.56
C VAL A 69 -10.19 -7.97 -16.92
N ASN A 70 -10.98 -8.39 -15.92
CA ASN A 70 -12.26 -9.07 -16.15
C ASN A 70 -13.29 -8.17 -16.85
N LEU A 71 -13.30 -6.87 -16.56
CA LEU A 71 -14.19 -5.91 -17.21
C LEU A 71 -13.66 -5.40 -18.56
N GLY A 72 -12.46 -5.82 -18.98
CA GLY A 72 -11.82 -5.33 -20.21
C GLY A 72 -11.50 -3.83 -20.16
N MET A 73 -11.31 -3.27 -18.95
CA MET A 73 -11.08 -1.85 -18.76
C MET A 73 -9.64 -1.47 -19.04
N ILE A 74 -9.46 -0.25 -19.54
CA ILE A 74 -8.14 0.35 -19.75
C ILE A 74 -8.06 1.60 -18.88
N LEU A 75 -7.23 1.55 -17.84
CA LEU A 75 -6.98 2.72 -17.02
C LEU A 75 -5.90 3.61 -17.64
N PRO A 76 -5.98 4.94 -17.46
CA PRO A 76 -4.91 5.85 -17.84
C PRO A 76 -3.59 5.49 -17.15
N SER A 77 -2.47 5.59 -17.87
CA SER A 77 -1.15 5.19 -17.34
C SER A 77 -0.76 5.93 -16.06
N PHE A 78 -1.13 7.21 -15.93
CA PHE A 78 -0.80 7.97 -14.71
C PHE A 78 -1.53 7.41 -13.48
N ILE A 79 -2.75 6.89 -13.62
CA ILE A 79 -3.50 6.26 -12.52
C ILE A 79 -2.78 5.00 -12.04
N LEU A 80 -2.26 4.19 -12.97
CA LEU A 80 -1.50 2.99 -12.65
C LEU A 80 -0.23 3.32 -11.85
N TRP A 81 0.47 4.41 -12.21
CA TRP A 81 1.63 4.91 -11.47
C TRP A 81 1.29 5.46 -10.09
N LEU A 82 0.18 6.21 -9.97
CA LEU A 82 -0.29 6.71 -8.67
C LEU A 82 -0.61 5.58 -7.70
N ILE A 83 -1.27 4.50 -8.19
CA ILE A 83 -1.52 3.30 -7.40
C ILE A 83 -0.20 2.62 -7.03
N PHE A 84 0.70 2.42 -8.00
CA PHE A 84 1.99 1.75 -7.77
C PHE A 84 2.81 2.45 -6.67
N ILE A 85 3.03 3.75 -6.80
CA ILE A 85 3.84 4.53 -5.85
C ILE A 85 3.12 4.63 -4.50
N GLY A 86 1.82 4.94 -4.53
CA GLY A 86 1.02 5.11 -3.33
C GLY A 86 0.93 3.83 -2.50
N ALA A 87 0.83 2.66 -3.14
CA ALA A 87 0.75 1.37 -2.48
C ALA A 87 2.00 1.03 -1.67
N LEU A 88 3.17 1.40 -2.20
CA LEU A 88 4.45 1.14 -1.55
C LEU A 88 4.72 2.14 -0.43
N TYR A 89 4.40 3.42 -0.68
CA TYR A 89 4.75 4.50 0.22
C TYR A 89 3.76 4.66 1.39
N ASN A 90 2.48 4.34 1.20
CA ASN A 90 1.48 4.52 2.24
C ASN A 90 1.79 3.69 3.51
N PRO A 91 2.02 2.37 3.44
CA PRO A 91 2.39 1.58 4.62
C PRO A 91 3.83 1.84 5.11
N PHE A 92 4.67 2.48 4.29
CA PHE A 92 6.07 2.77 4.59
C PHE A 92 6.21 3.76 5.76
N GLY A 93 5.27 4.71 5.90
CA GLY A 93 5.25 5.63 7.03
C GLY A 93 5.18 4.90 8.38
N PHE A 94 4.40 3.82 8.47
CA PHE A 94 4.33 2.99 9.67
C PHE A 94 5.60 2.17 9.88
N LEU A 95 6.26 1.71 8.81
CA LEU A 95 7.54 1.01 8.91
C LEU A 95 8.63 1.94 9.46
N LEU A 96 8.69 3.18 8.99
CA LEU A 96 9.62 4.18 9.53
C LEU A 96 9.36 4.44 11.02
N GLN A 97 8.10 4.57 11.42
CA GLN A 97 7.72 4.71 12.84
C GLN A 97 7.96 3.44 13.67
N ALA A 98 8.09 2.28 13.04
CA ALA A 98 8.48 1.05 13.73
C ALA A 98 9.97 1.06 14.08
N ILE A 99 10.80 1.61 13.19
CA ILE A 99 12.25 1.71 13.34
C ILE A 99 12.63 2.91 14.23
N LYS A 100 12.00 4.06 13.99
CA LYS A 100 12.23 5.31 14.72
C LYS A 100 10.88 5.95 15.10
N PRO A 101 10.33 5.61 16.29
CA PRO A 101 9.00 6.04 16.72
C PRO A 101 8.81 7.56 16.71
N ASP A 102 9.87 8.31 17.03
CA ASP A 102 9.85 9.76 17.18
C ASP A 102 9.68 10.53 15.85
N ILE A 103 9.69 9.86 14.68
CA ILE A 103 9.54 10.53 13.37
C ILE A 103 8.12 11.13 13.22
N ALA A 104 7.09 10.51 13.80
CA ALA A 104 5.70 10.94 13.61
C ALA A 104 5.23 12.03 14.59
N ASP A 105 5.95 12.26 15.69
CA ASP A 105 5.63 13.33 16.64
C ASP A 105 6.04 14.73 16.13
N GLY A 106 6.68 14.79 14.96
CA GLY A 106 7.07 16.03 14.30
C GLY A 106 5.86 16.87 13.94
N ASN A 107 5.51 17.82 14.81
CA ASN A 107 4.44 18.79 14.58
C ASN A 107 4.78 19.82 13.47
N ASP A 108 5.97 19.66 12.86
CA ASP A 108 6.53 20.49 11.81
C ASP A 108 5.89 20.22 10.43
N LEU A 109 5.95 21.22 9.57
CA LEU A 109 5.32 21.25 8.25
C LEU A 109 5.78 20.08 7.36
N MET A 110 7.07 19.70 7.45
CA MET A 110 7.66 18.66 6.61
C MET A 110 7.07 17.27 6.89
N SER A 111 6.84 16.92 8.16
CA SER A 111 6.23 15.64 8.55
C SER A 111 4.77 15.55 8.10
N LYS A 112 4.02 16.66 8.24
CA LYS A 112 2.62 16.74 7.75
C LYS A 112 2.56 16.60 6.23
N ALA A 113 3.45 17.27 5.50
CA ALA A 113 3.56 17.15 4.05
C ALA A 113 3.91 15.72 3.61
N ALA A 114 4.84 15.06 4.30
CA ALA A 114 5.22 13.67 4.00
C ALA A 114 4.04 12.69 4.17
N VAL A 115 3.23 12.86 5.21
CA VAL A 115 2.00 12.09 5.40
C VAL A 115 1.04 12.32 4.23
N VAL A 116 0.73 13.57 3.93
CA VAL A 116 -0.22 13.92 2.85
C VAL A 116 0.26 13.40 1.50
N LEU A 117 1.53 13.57 1.17
CA LEU A 117 2.13 13.05 -0.07
C LEU A 117 2.16 11.52 -0.13
N GLY A 118 2.15 10.83 1.02
CA GLY A 118 2.06 9.38 1.07
C GLY A 118 0.66 8.83 0.81
N PHE A 119 -0.38 9.53 1.27
CA PHE A 119 -1.77 9.10 1.09
C PHE A 119 -2.38 9.56 -0.25
N LEU A 120 -1.99 10.74 -0.75
CA LEU A 120 -2.62 11.36 -1.92
C LEU A 120 -2.55 10.51 -3.20
N PRO A 121 -1.38 9.99 -3.62
CA PRO A 121 -1.29 9.23 -4.87
C PRO A 121 -2.21 8.02 -4.86
N LEU A 122 -2.19 7.26 -3.76
CA LEU A 122 -3.04 6.07 -3.63
C LEU A 122 -4.52 6.44 -3.63
N THR A 123 -4.90 7.49 -2.92
CA THR A 123 -6.29 7.95 -2.82
C THR A 123 -6.84 8.35 -4.19
N ILE A 124 -6.07 9.13 -4.96
CA ILE A 124 -6.46 9.53 -6.32
C ILE A 124 -6.53 8.30 -7.23
N GLY A 125 -5.51 7.43 -7.19
CA GLY A 125 -5.42 6.27 -8.05
C GLY A 125 -6.56 5.26 -7.84
N LEU A 126 -6.81 4.89 -6.58
CA LEU A 126 -7.89 3.97 -6.22
C LEU A 126 -9.27 4.62 -6.40
N GLY A 127 -9.44 5.88 -6.00
CA GLY A 127 -10.69 6.61 -6.13
C GLY A 127 -11.13 6.74 -7.58
N TRP A 128 -10.21 7.14 -8.47
CA TRP A 128 -10.48 7.17 -9.91
C TRP A 128 -10.90 5.80 -10.44
N SER A 129 -10.15 4.75 -10.07
CA SER A 129 -10.41 3.39 -10.53
C SER A 129 -11.79 2.90 -10.07
N ALA A 130 -12.18 3.19 -8.83
CA ALA A 130 -13.49 2.84 -8.28
C ALA A 130 -14.64 3.56 -9.02
N ILE A 131 -14.49 4.85 -9.30
CA ILE A 131 -15.47 5.61 -10.09
C ILE A 131 -15.58 5.03 -11.50
N ALA A 132 -14.46 4.70 -12.15
CA ALA A 132 -14.47 4.09 -13.48
C ALA A 132 -15.20 2.73 -13.50
N VAL A 133 -14.95 1.88 -12.50
CA VAL A 133 -15.69 0.62 -12.31
C VAL A 133 -17.19 0.91 -12.16
N MET A 134 -17.56 1.85 -11.29
CA MET A 134 -18.95 2.19 -10.99
C MET A 134 -19.72 2.68 -12.23
N VAL A 135 -19.11 3.54 -13.04
CA VAL A 135 -19.72 4.04 -14.27
C VAL A 135 -19.95 2.92 -15.27
N LEU A 136 -18.95 2.08 -15.50
CA LEU A 136 -19.05 0.97 -16.45
C LEU A 136 -20.07 -0.07 -16.03
N THR A 137 -20.08 -0.46 -14.75
CA THR A 137 -21.05 -1.44 -14.25
C THR A 137 -22.47 -0.88 -14.25
N GLY A 138 -22.64 0.40 -13.92
CA GLY A 138 -23.94 1.09 -14.02
C GLY A 138 -24.51 1.08 -15.45
N GLN A 139 -23.67 1.32 -16.46
CA GLN A 139 -24.09 1.24 -17.87
C GLN A 139 -24.55 -0.16 -18.26
N LYS A 140 -23.83 -1.20 -17.82
CA LYS A 140 -24.18 -2.61 -18.11
C LYS A 140 -25.46 -3.09 -17.41
N LEU A 141 -25.85 -2.45 -16.31
CA LEU A 141 -27.08 -2.79 -15.58
C LEU A 141 -28.32 -2.08 -16.13
N LEU A 142 -28.15 -0.93 -16.79
CA LEU A 142 -29.24 -0.08 -17.29
C LEU A 142 -29.53 -0.26 -18.78
N GLY A 143 -28.61 -0.85 -19.54
CA GLY A 143 -28.79 -1.23 -20.94
C GLY A 143 -29.15 -2.69 -21.10
#